data_AF-A0A2V9UTD0-F1
#
_entry.id   AF-A0A2V9UTD0-F1
#
_cell.length_a   1.000
_cell.length_b   1.000
_cell.length_c   1.000
_cell.angle_alpha   90.00
_cell.angle_beta   90.00
_cell.angle_gamma   90.00
#
_symmetry.space_group_name_H-M   'P 1'
#
loop_
_entity.id
_entity.type
_entity.pdbx_description
1 polymer ?
#
loop_
_entity_poly.entity_id
_entity_poly.type
_entity_poly.pdbx_seq_one_letter_code
_entity_poly.pdbx_strand_id
1 'polypeptide(L)'
;MWPAGAVATGLAGMTLLLLRGCWHRKMSWPVRADGHAYQVCLSCGVKRLFDETHFRSYGPFHYDLNQLIDWERSRRSVPHDMPQEHRPAS
;
A
#
# COMPACT_ATOMS: atom_id res chain seq x y z
N MET A 1 43.77 -35.84 6.62
CA MET A 1 43.46 -34.63 5.84
C MET A 1 42.07 -34.79 5.23
N TRP A 2 41.02 -34.35 5.95
CA TRP A 2 39.64 -34.28 5.45
C TRP A 2 39.31 -32.81 5.20
N PRO A 3 38.61 -32.43 4.11
CA PRO A 3 38.29 -31.03 3.88
C PRO A 3 37.06 -30.66 4.71
N ALA A 4 37.30 -29.91 5.78
CA ALA A 4 36.26 -29.16 6.47
C ALA A 4 35.86 -27.98 5.57
N GLY A 5 34.89 -28.17 4.69
CA GLY A 5 34.48 -27.09 3.81
C GLY A 5 33.28 -27.45 2.95
N ALA A 6 32.08 -27.38 3.53
CA ALA A 6 30.84 -27.07 2.80
C ALA A 6 29.61 -27.05 3.72
N VAL A 7 29.52 -26.19 4.75
CA VAL A 7 28.20 -25.88 5.36
C VAL A 7 28.19 -24.46 5.94
N ALA A 8 28.03 -23.42 5.11
CA ALA A 8 27.79 -22.06 5.64
C ALA A 8 27.03 -21.11 4.69
N THR A 9 26.24 -21.60 3.74
CA THR A 9 25.54 -20.76 2.74
C THR A 9 24.00 -20.82 2.81
N GLY A 10 23.43 -21.37 3.88
CA GLY A 10 21.97 -21.54 3.99
C GLY A 10 21.20 -20.34 4.56
N LEU A 11 21.78 -19.58 5.50
CA LEU A 11 21.01 -18.65 6.33
C LEU A 11 20.92 -17.21 5.78
N ALA A 12 21.84 -16.81 4.89
CA ALA A 12 21.85 -15.45 4.32
C ALA A 12 20.76 -15.21 3.26
N GLY A 13 20.19 -16.26 2.66
CA GLY A 13 19.17 -16.13 1.61
C GLY A 13 17.78 -15.75 2.13
N MET A 14 17.47 -16.07 3.40
CA MET A 14 16.11 -15.97 3.93
C MET A 14 15.75 -14.57 4.44
N THR A 15 16.75 -13.76 4.82
CA THR A 15 16.56 -12.37 5.27
C THR A 15 16.28 -11.40 4.12
N LEU A 16 16.78 -11.65 2.91
CA LEU A 16 16.51 -10.83 1.71
C LEU A 16 15.05 -10.90 1.24
N LEU A 17 14.34 -11.99 1.55
CA LEU A 17 12.92 -12.15 1.24
C LEU A 17 12.04 -11.35 2.21
N LEU A 18 12.45 -11.20 3.47
CA LEU A 18 11.73 -10.44 4.49
C LEU A 18 11.92 -8.92 4.35
N LEU A 19 13.07 -8.48 3.82
CA LEU A 19 13.44 -7.05 3.69
C LEU A 19 13.01 -6.40 2.37
N ARG A 20 12.51 -7.15 1.38
CA ARG A 20 11.77 -6.58 0.25
C ARG A 20 10.32 -6.29 0.66
N GLY A 21 10.16 -5.46 1.71
CA GLY A 21 8.86 -5.00 2.21
C GLY A 21 7.93 -4.71 1.05
N CYS A 22 6.70 -5.24 1.12
CA CYS A 22 5.76 -5.22 0.01
C CYS A 22 5.72 -3.82 -0.63
N TRP A 23 6.20 -3.70 -1.87
CA TRP A 23 6.22 -2.42 -2.59
C TRP A 23 4.82 -1.95 -2.99
N HIS A 24 3.78 -2.52 -2.36
CA HIS A 24 2.35 -2.27 -2.57
C HIS A 24 1.91 -2.16 -4.05
N ARG A 25 2.67 -2.75 -4.98
CA ARG A 25 2.40 -2.66 -6.43
C ARG A 25 1.23 -3.54 -6.84
N LYS A 26 1.00 -4.63 -6.11
CA LYS A 26 -0.07 -5.59 -6.39
C LYS A 26 -1.26 -5.31 -5.48
N MET A 27 -2.17 -4.47 -5.97
CA MET A 27 -3.43 -4.14 -5.31
C MET A 27 -4.58 -4.98 -5.83
N SER A 28 -5.57 -5.23 -4.97
CA SER A 28 -6.84 -5.83 -5.35
C SER A 28 -7.62 -4.90 -6.28
N TRP A 29 -8.65 -5.46 -6.91
CA TRP A 29 -9.72 -4.66 -7.50
C TRP A 29 -10.39 -3.80 -6.39
N PRO A 30 -10.83 -2.56 -6.68
CA PRO A 30 -11.47 -1.72 -5.67
C PRO A 30 -12.76 -2.34 -5.14
N VAL A 31 -12.89 -2.37 -3.81
CA VAL A 31 -14.07 -2.89 -3.11
C VAL A 31 -14.71 -1.74 -2.34
N ARG A 32 -16.04 -1.75 -2.22
CA ARG A 32 -16.79 -0.77 -1.42
C ARG A 32 -17.17 -1.34 -0.05
N ALA A 33 -16.94 -0.54 1.00
CA ALA A 33 -17.49 -0.76 2.34
C ALA A 33 -17.74 0.60 3.01
N ASP A 34 -18.79 0.71 3.83
CA ASP A 34 -19.12 1.92 4.61
C ASP A 34 -19.13 3.22 3.78
N GLY A 35 -19.61 3.14 2.54
CA GLY A 35 -19.68 4.28 1.61
C GLY A 35 -18.34 4.74 1.04
N HIS A 36 -17.25 4.00 1.28
CA HIS A 36 -15.91 4.29 0.77
C HIS A 36 -15.41 3.14 -0.11
N ALA A 37 -14.70 3.48 -1.19
CA ALA A 37 -13.98 2.50 -1.98
C ALA A 37 -12.52 2.42 -1.53
N TYR A 38 -11.98 1.21 -1.49
CA TYR A 38 -10.61 0.95 -1.08
C TYR A 38 -10.02 -0.25 -1.83
N GLN A 39 -8.70 -0.35 -1.83
CA GLN A 39 -7.95 -1.49 -2.34
C GLN A 39 -7.09 -2.09 -1.24
N VAL A 40 -6.77 -3.37 -1.38
CA VAL A 40 -5.93 -4.12 -0.45
C VAL A 40 -4.70 -4.64 -1.18
N CYS A 41 -3.52 -4.49 -0.59
CA CYS A 41 -2.33 -5.11 -1.15
C CYS A 41 -2.43 -6.63 -1.03
N LEU A 42 -2.34 -7.33 -2.16
CA LEU A 42 -2.45 -8.79 -2.21
C LEU A 42 -1.21 -9.50 -1.66
N SER A 43 -0.14 -8.77 -1.36
CA SER A 43 1.10 -9.32 -0.80
C SER A 43 1.21 -9.18 0.71
N CYS A 44 0.64 -8.13 1.30
CA CYS A 44 0.77 -7.89 2.75
C CYS A 44 -0.52 -7.46 3.45
N GLY A 45 -1.60 -7.17 2.72
CA GLY A 45 -2.92 -6.89 3.31
C GLY A 45 -3.17 -5.45 3.75
N VAL A 46 -2.21 -4.53 3.54
CA VAL A 46 -2.43 -3.12 3.82
C VAL A 46 -3.51 -2.56 2.91
N LYS A 47 -4.30 -1.60 3.39
CA LYS A 47 -5.40 -0.98 2.66
C LYS A 47 -5.06 0.45 2.27
N ARG A 48 -5.69 0.94 1.20
CA ARG A 48 -5.63 2.32 0.74
C ARG A 48 -6.96 2.72 0.12
N LEU A 49 -7.38 3.98 0.33
CA LEU A 49 -8.61 4.49 -0.29
C LEU A 49 -8.48 4.57 -1.81
N PHE A 50 -9.62 4.48 -2.48
CA PHE A 50 -9.73 4.49 -3.93
C PHE A 50 -10.84 5.44 -4.37
N ASP A 51 -10.50 6.32 -5.32
CA ASP A 51 -11.43 7.26 -5.93
C ASP A 51 -12.00 6.59 -7.18
N GLU A 52 -13.29 6.29 -7.16
CA GLU A 52 -13.99 5.63 -8.27
C GLU A 52 -14.26 6.59 -9.43
N THR A 53 -14.36 7.89 -9.17
CA THR A 53 -14.62 8.91 -10.19
C THR A 53 -13.40 9.11 -11.07
N HIS A 54 -12.22 9.23 -10.45
CA HIS A 54 -10.95 9.40 -11.16
C HIS A 54 -10.18 8.09 -11.34
N PHE A 55 -10.76 6.97 -10.91
CA PHE A 55 -10.20 5.63 -10.97
C PHE A 55 -8.74 5.54 -10.47
N ARG A 56 -8.46 6.11 -9.29
CA ARG A 56 -7.11 6.16 -8.71
C ARG A 56 -7.09 5.94 -7.20
N SER A 57 -6.06 5.27 -6.70
CA SER A 57 -5.83 5.15 -5.25
C SER A 57 -5.31 6.47 -4.66
N TYR A 58 -5.72 6.82 -3.44
CA TYR A 58 -5.30 8.04 -2.77
C TYR A 58 -5.14 7.84 -1.25
N GLY A 59 -4.55 8.84 -0.58
CA GLY A 59 -4.36 8.82 0.87
C GLY A 59 -3.27 7.86 1.35
N PRO A 60 -3.15 7.71 2.69
CA PRO A 60 -2.13 6.89 3.33
C PRO A 60 -2.46 5.39 3.24
N PHE A 61 -1.52 4.57 3.71
CA PHE A 61 -1.66 3.13 3.85
C PHE A 61 -1.95 2.78 5.31
N HIS A 62 -3.04 2.07 5.58
CA HIS A 62 -3.34 1.55 6.91
C HIS A 62 -3.94 0.15 6.81
N TYR A 63 -3.71 -0.69 7.83
CA TYR A 63 -4.32 -2.01 7.89
C TYR A 63 -5.78 -1.96 8.31
N ASP A 64 -6.17 -0.97 9.09
CA ASP A 64 -7.54 -0.74 9.53
C ASP A 64 -8.24 0.23 8.56
N LEU A 65 -9.40 -0.17 8.05
CA LEU A 65 -10.18 0.65 7.14
C LEU A 65 -10.78 1.87 7.86
N ASN A 66 -11.13 1.75 9.13
CA ASN A 66 -11.73 2.85 9.89
C ASN A 66 -10.76 4.02 10.03
N GLN A 67 -9.47 3.74 10.26
CA GLN A 67 -8.44 4.78 10.30
C GLN A 67 -8.32 5.57 8.98
N LEU A 68 -8.53 4.90 7.84
CA LEU A 68 -8.55 5.57 6.54
C LEU A 68 -9.79 6.46 6.37
N ILE A 69 -10.96 5.97 6.81
CA ILE A 69 -12.21 6.72 6.76
C ILE A 69 -12.13 7.97 7.65
N ASP A 70 -11.62 7.84 8.87
CA ASP A 70 -11.44 8.96 9.78
C ASP A 70 -10.45 9.99 9.22
N TRP A 71 -9.36 9.53 8.60
CA TRP A 71 -8.42 10.39 7.89
C TRP A 71 -9.10 11.16 6.75
N GLU A 72 -9.89 10.51 5.90
CA GLU A 72 -10.62 11.18 4.81
C GLU A 72 -11.62 12.20 5.35
N ARG A 73 -12.37 11.84 6.41
CA ARG A 73 -13.34 12.72 7.05
C ARG A 73 -12.68 13.96 7.61
N SER A 74 -11.56 13.81 8.32
CA SER A 74 -10.78 14.94 8.85
C SER A 74 -10.25 15.86 7.74
N ARG A 75 -9.85 15.30 6.59
CA ARG A 75 -9.43 16.09 5.42
C ARG A 75 -10.57 16.86 4.76
N ARG A 76 -11.77 16.31 4.72
CA ARG A 76 -12.95 17.00 4.17
C ARG A 76 -13.47 18.12 5.05
N SER A 77 -13.25 18.04 6.37
CA SER A 77 -13.61 19.12 7.31
C SER A 77 -12.68 20.33 7.24
N VAL A 78 -11.53 20.22 6.56
CA VAL A 78 -10.68 21.38 6.26
C VAL A 78 -11.12 21.99 4.93
N PRO A 79 -11.48 23.29 4.85
CA PRO A 79 -11.83 23.94 3.59
C PRO A 79 -10.71 23.75 2.55
N HIS A 80 -11.11 23.26 1.38
CA HIS A 80 -10.23 22.88 0.29
C HIS A 80 -9.64 24.11 -0.41
N ASP A 81 -8.47 24.55 0.03
CA ASP A 81 -7.59 25.44 -0.74
C ASP A 81 -6.29 24.67 -1.05
N MET A 82 -6.37 23.69 -1.95
CA MET A 82 -5.20 23.04 -2.53
C MET A 82 -5.49 22.73 -4.01
N PRO A 83 -4.82 23.41 -4.96
CA PRO A 83 -4.99 23.17 -6.38
C PRO A 83 -4.63 21.72 -6.74
N GLN A 84 -5.54 21.02 -7.41
CA GLN A 84 -5.22 19.78 -8.09
C GLN A 84 -4.23 20.10 -9.21
N GLU A 85 -2.95 19.76 -8.99
CA GLU A 85 -1.93 19.81 -10.03
C GLU A 85 -2.31 18.82 -11.14
N HIS A 86 -2.94 19.36 -12.18
CA HIS A 86 -3.29 18.66 -13.40
C HIS A 86 -2.01 18.60 -14.23
N ARG A 87 -1.26 17.50 -14.12
CA ARG A 87 -0.07 17.28 -14.95
C ARG A 87 -0.53 16.81 -16.34
N PRO A 88 -0.33 17.58 -17.42
CA PRO A 88 -0.70 17.12 -18.76
C PRO A 88 0.19 15.94 -19.17
N ALA A 89 -0.40 14.99 -19.89
CA ALA A 89 0.33 13.91 -20.54
C ALA A 89 1.21 14.49 -21.66
N SER A 90 2.48 14.05 -21.71
CA SER A 90 3.43 14.32 -22.79
C SER A 90 3.31 13.29 -23.90
#